data_AF-A0A7I9WDB6-F1
#
_entry.id   AF-A0A7I9WDB6-F1
#
_cell.length_a   1.000
_cell.length_b   1.000
_cell.length_c   1.000
_cell.angle_alpha   90.00
_cell.angle_beta   90.00
_cell.angle_gamma   90.00
#
_symmetry.space_group_name_H-M   'P 1'
#
loop_
_entity.id
_entity.type
_entity.pdbx_description
1 polymer ?
#
loop_
_entity_poly.entity_id
_entity_poly.type
_entity_poly.pdbx_seq_one_letter_code
_entity_poly.pdbx_strand_id
1 'polypeptide(L)'
;MLATGQPVLKPVYDHSIGELTRPERVEPRDFVIVHGLLPLHSRLARACFDVTVFVDPAEDLRRTWRMRRDTTTRGYSTDQLTAEMAAADTESTQFVQPQRAHADIVVRFASIAERDDPPDTPRPPSCCCPTIRHPDLTDVLQSEITPTIHLRLVRDDDGIPVDSVHIHGYIG
;
A
#
# COMPACT_ATOMS: atom_id res chain seq x y z
N MET A 1 -14.37 -19.71 1.58
CA MET A 1 -15.72 -19.29 2.01
C MET A 1 -16.18 -18.08 1.21
N LEU A 2 -15.73 -16.84 1.45
CA LEU A 2 -16.18 -15.70 0.61
C LEU A 2 -15.75 -15.83 -0.86
N ALA A 3 -14.47 -16.14 -1.10
CA ALA A 3 -13.94 -16.40 -2.46
C ALA A 3 -14.59 -17.60 -3.16
N THR A 4 -15.29 -18.46 -2.41
CA THR A 4 -16.01 -19.64 -2.93
C THR A 4 -17.53 -19.42 -2.93
N GLY A 5 -18.00 -18.18 -2.84
CA GLY A 5 -19.42 -17.82 -2.88
C GLY A 5 -20.21 -18.19 -1.62
N GLN A 6 -19.55 -18.37 -0.48
CA GLN A 6 -20.18 -18.75 0.79
C GLN A 6 -20.06 -17.63 1.83
N PRO A 7 -21.13 -17.33 2.57
CA PRO A 7 -21.15 -16.32 3.62
C PRO A 7 -20.27 -16.71 4.81
N VAL A 8 -19.75 -15.72 5.53
CA VAL A 8 -18.92 -15.92 6.73
C VAL A 8 -19.45 -15.11 7.92
N LEU A 9 -19.10 -15.54 9.13
CA LEU A 9 -19.19 -14.71 10.33
C LEU A 9 -17.84 -14.06 10.58
N LYS A 10 -17.72 -12.78 10.27
CA LYS A 10 -16.50 -12.00 10.46
C LYS A 10 -16.46 -11.46 11.90
N PRO A 11 -15.42 -11.77 12.69
CA PRO A 11 -15.20 -11.08 13.97
C PRO A 11 -15.07 -9.57 13.75
N VAL A 12 -15.59 -8.79 14.70
CA VAL A 12 -15.50 -7.32 14.67
C VAL A 12 -14.57 -6.87 15.79
N TYR A 13 -13.50 -6.18 15.45
CA TYR A 13 -12.58 -5.59 16.42
C TYR A 13 -13.01 -4.15 16.72
N ASP A 14 -13.34 -3.86 17.97
CA ASP A 14 -13.69 -2.51 18.41
C ASP A 14 -12.43 -1.76 18.85
N HIS A 15 -12.02 -0.79 18.04
CA HIS A 15 -10.82 0.02 18.28
C HIS A 15 -10.92 0.96 19.50
N SER A 16 -12.12 1.18 20.06
CA SER A 16 -12.29 2.04 21.24
C SER A 16 -11.97 1.30 22.54
N ILE A 17 -12.31 0.01 22.61
CA ILE A 17 -12.12 -0.83 23.80
C ILE A 17 -11.02 -1.88 23.62
N GLY A 18 -10.57 -2.12 22.38
CA GLY A 18 -9.48 -3.04 22.07
C GLY A 18 -9.87 -4.52 22.08
N GLU A 19 -11.17 -4.84 21.98
CA GLU A 19 -11.70 -6.21 22.12
C GLU A 19 -12.47 -6.68 20.89
N LEU A 20 -12.64 -8.00 20.78
CA LEU A 20 -13.53 -8.61 19.79
C LEU A 20 -14.97 -8.55 20.28
N THR A 21 -15.84 -8.00 19.45
CA THR A 21 -17.28 -7.89 19.71
C THR A 21 -18.05 -8.94 18.90
N ARG A 22 -19.38 -8.84 18.95
CA ARG A 22 -20.27 -9.79 18.26
C ARG A 22 -19.91 -9.87 16.77
N PRO A 23 -19.71 -11.08 16.20
CA PRO A 23 -19.38 -11.22 14.81
C PRO A 23 -20.53 -10.77 13.92
N GLU A 24 -20.18 -10.22 12.76
CA GLU A 24 -21.13 -9.82 11.73
C GLU A 24 -21.15 -10.82 10.59
N ARG A 25 -22.34 -11.05 10.03
CA ARG A 25 -22.49 -11.91 8.86
C ARG A 25 -22.14 -11.11 7.60
N VAL A 26 -21.19 -11.62 6.83
CA VAL A 26 -20.75 -11.04 5.56
C VAL A 26 -21.17 -11.98 4.43
N GLU A 27 -21.98 -11.45 3.52
CA GLU A 27 -22.38 -12.14 2.29
C GLU A 27 -21.29 -11.99 1.21
N PRO A 28 -21.12 -12.98 0.33
CA PRO A 28 -20.25 -12.84 -0.84
C PRO A 28 -20.78 -11.74 -1.76
N ARG A 29 -19.86 -11.07 -2.47
CA ARG A 29 -20.14 -10.05 -3.48
C ARG A 29 -19.24 -10.25 -4.69
N ASP A 30 -19.58 -9.61 -5.80
CA ASP A 30 -18.77 -9.60 -7.02
C ASP A 30 -17.34 -9.12 -6.75
N PHE A 31 -17.19 -8.17 -5.83
CA PHE A 31 -15.90 -7.67 -5.35
C PHE A 31 -15.83 -7.70 -3.83
N VAL A 32 -14.75 -8.27 -3.31
CA VAL A 32 -14.43 -8.27 -1.88
C VAL A 32 -13.03 -7.71 -1.70
N ILE A 33 -12.92 -6.58 -1.00
CA ILE A 33 -11.64 -5.95 -0.69
C ILE A 33 -11.27 -6.30 0.75
N VAL A 34 -10.12 -6.95 0.91
CA VAL A 34 -9.52 -7.22 2.22
C VAL A 34 -8.32 -6.30 2.39
N HIS A 35 -8.33 -5.50 3.45
CA HIS A 35 -7.23 -4.60 3.79
C HIS A 35 -6.73 -4.86 5.21
N GLY A 36 -5.44 -4.63 5.44
CA GLY A 36 -4.82 -4.83 6.75
C GLY A 36 -3.31 -5.00 6.66
N LEU A 37 -2.70 -5.38 7.78
CA LEU A 37 -1.24 -5.51 7.89
C LEU A 37 -0.70 -6.84 7.34
N LEU A 38 -1.49 -7.92 7.44
CA LEU A 38 -1.06 -9.29 7.11
C LEU A 38 -1.87 -10.05 6.01
N PRO A 39 -2.61 -9.42 5.07
CA PRO A 39 -3.37 -10.16 4.07
C PRO A 39 -2.55 -11.19 3.29
N LEU A 40 -1.29 -10.87 2.96
CA LEU A 40 -0.44 -11.70 2.11
C LEU A 40 0.57 -12.52 2.92
N HIS A 41 0.49 -12.54 4.25
CA HIS A 41 1.50 -13.19 5.10
C HIS A 41 1.51 -14.72 4.92
N SER A 42 0.34 -15.36 4.91
CA SER A 42 0.22 -16.82 4.77
C SER A 42 -0.02 -17.24 3.31
N ARG A 43 0.57 -18.39 2.91
CA ARG A 43 0.33 -18.97 1.57
C ARG A 43 -1.14 -19.23 1.29
N LEU A 44 -1.90 -19.67 2.30
CA LEU A 44 -3.32 -19.97 2.16
C LEU A 44 -4.15 -18.71 1.91
N ALA A 45 -3.85 -17.60 2.60
CA ALA A 45 -4.54 -16.33 2.36
C ALA A 45 -4.24 -15.81 0.95
N ARG A 46 -2.97 -15.89 0.50
CA ARG A 46 -2.58 -15.48 -0.86
C ARG A 46 -3.33 -16.20 -1.96
N ALA A 47 -3.57 -17.50 -1.79
CA ALA A 47 -4.32 -18.31 -2.76
C ALA A 47 -5.81 -17.92 -2.88
N CYS A 48 -6.31 -17.04 -2.02
CA CYS A 48 -7.70 -16.58 -2.04
C CYS A 48 -7.91 -15.25 -2.78
N PHE A 49 -6.85 -14.59 -3.26
CA PHE A 49 -6.94 -13.29 -3.92
C PHE A 49 -6.72 -13.42 -5.42
N ASP A 50 -7.56 -12.73 -6.20
CA ASP A 50 -7.39 -12.61 -7.66
C ASP A 50 -6.37 -11.51 -8.02
N VAL A 51 -6.29 -10.46 -7.20
CA VAL A 51 -5.40 -9.31 -7.36
C VAL A 51 -4.92 -8.86 -5.99
N THR A 52 -3.62 -8.61 -5.86
CA THR A 52 -3.01 -8.16 -4.61
C THR A 52 -2.26 -6.85 -4.78
N VAL A 53 -2.42 -5.93 -3.81
CA VAL A 53 -1.80 -4.61 -3.84
C VAL A 53 -1.05 -4.37 -2.53
N PHE A 54 0.19 -3.91 -2.64
CA PHE A 54 1.01 -3.47 -1.50
C PHE A 54 1.31 -1.98 -1.61
N VAL A 55 1.16 -1.25 -0.52
CA VAL A 55 1.41 0.20 -0.46
C VAL A 55 2.72 0.41 0.30
N ASP A 56 3.73 0.95 -0.38
CA ASP A 56 5.11 1.07 0.08
C ASP A 56 5.56 2.54 0.14
N PRO A 57 5.06 3.33 1.10
CA PRO A 57 5.55 4.69 1.29
C PRO A 57 6.98 4.64 1.86
N ALA A 58 7.83 5.57 1.41
CA ALA A 58 9.13 5.79 2.02
C ALA A 58 8.99 5.99 3.53
N GLU A 59 9.93 5.45 4.30
CA GLU A 59 9.80 5.35 5.75
C GLU A 59 9.64 6.71 6.43
N ASP A 60 10.40 7.72 6.00
CA ASP A 60 10.29 9.10 6.47
C ASP A 60 8.90 9.71 6.19
N LEU A 61 8.33 9.43 5.02
CA LEU A 61 6.99 9.86 4.64
C LEU A 61 5.92 9.16 5.49
N ARG A 62 6.04 7.83 5.65
CA ARG A 62 5.15 7.01 6.50
C ARG A 62 5.12 7.54 7.93
N ARG A 63 6.29 7.82 8.50
CA ARG A 63 6.44 8.39 9.85
C ARG A 63 5.79 9.76 9.96
N THR A 64 6.02 10.64 8.99
CA THR A 64 5.43 11.98 8.94
C THR A 64 3.91 11.93 8.89
N TRP A 65 3.35 11.06 8.03
CA TRP A 65 1.89 10.87 7.92
C TRP A 65 1.29 10.30 9.20
N ARG A 66 1.94 9.29 9.80
CA ARG A 66 1.49 8.71 11.07
C ARG A 66 1.50 9.76 12.18
N MET A 67 2.59 10.53 12.30
CA MET A 67 2.72 11.58 13.30
C MET A 67 1.64 12.65 13.14
N ARG A 68 1.42 13.17 11.92
CA ARG A 68 0.37 14.15 11.65
C ARG A 68 -1.02 13.59 11.95
N ARG A 69 -1.33 12.36 11.52
CA ARG A 69 -2.65 11.75 11.73
C ARG A 69 -2.91 11.47 13.21
N ASP A 70 -1.97 10.85 13.90
CA ASP A 70 -2.20 10.34 15.26
C ASP A 70 -2.17 11.47 16.30
N THR A 71 -1.40 12.54 16.07
CA THR A 71 -1.45 13.76 16.91
C THR A 71 -2.70 14.60 16.67
N THR A 72 -3.15 14.77 15.42
CA THR A 72 -4.31 15.64 15.12
C THR A 72 -5.66 14.96 15.29
N THR A 73 -5.75 13.68 14.92
CA THR A 73 -7.03 12.96 14.84
C THR A 73 -7.27 12.05 16.04
N ARG A 74 -6.20 11.50 16.62
CA ARG A 74 -6.30 10.50 17.70
C ARG A 74 -5.80 10.99 19.06
N GLY A 75 -5.26 12.21 19.14
CA GLY A 75 -4.89 12.87 20.40
C GLY A 75 -3.67 12.27 21.11
N TYR A 76 -2.82 11.50 20.42
CA TYR A 76 -1.59 10.96 21.01
C TYR A 76 -0.56 12.06 21.29
N SER A 77 0.24 11.91 22.35
CA SER A 77 1.43 12.74 22.55
C SER A 77 2.58 12.28 21.64
N THR A 78 3.47 13.21 21.31
CA THR A 78 4.65 12.92 20.46
C THR A 78 5.55 11.85 21.06
N ASP A 79 5.73 11.86 22.38
CA ASP A 79 6.64 10.95 23.07
C ASP A 79 6.08 9.52 23.10
N GLN A 80 4.77 9.37 23.35
CA GLN A 80 4.08 8.10 23.28
C GLN A 80 4.19 7.49 21.88
N LEU A 81 3.96 8.31 20.85
CA LEU A 81 3.99 7.85 19.47
C LEU A 81 5.39 7.44 19.02
N THR A 82 6.43 8.16 19.46
CA THR A 82 7.82 7.84 19.10
C THR A 82 8.23 6.46 19.61
N ALA A 83 7.88 6.13 20.85
CA ALA A 83 8.17 4.82 21.43
C ALA A 83 7.38 3.70 20.71
N GLU A 84 6.10 3.94 20.42
CA GLU A 84 5.24 2.97 19.70
C GLU A 84 5.73 2.71 18.27
N MET A 85 6.20 3.76 17.59
CA MET A 85 6.76 3.65 16.24
C MET A 85 8.03 2.79 16.20
N ALA A 86 8.94 2.96 17.16
CA ALA A 86 10.16 2.17 17.22
C ALA A 86 9.87 0.66 17.36
N ALA A 87 8.89 0.29 18.19
CA ALA A 87 8.45 -1.11 18.31
C ALA A 87 7.82 -1.63 17.01
N ALA A 88 6.92 -0.83 16.43
CA ALA A 88 6.20 -1.18 15.20
C ALA A 88 7.14 -1.35 13.98
N ASP A 89 8.28 -0.66 13.94
CA ASP A 89 9.24 -0.78 12.83
C ASP A 89 9.90 -2.16 12.79
N THR A 90 10.18 -2.74 13.96
CA THR A 90 10.73 -4.10 14.05
C THR A 90 9.74 -5.12 13.51
N GLU A 91 8.49 -5.05 13.97
CA GLU A 91 7.42 -5.93 13.50
C GLU A 91 7.12 -5.73 12.01
N SER A 92 7.13 -4.48 11.54
CA SER A 92 6.92 -4.14 10.14
C SER A 92 7.99 -4.77 9.27
N THR A 93 9.26 -4.67 9.64
CA THR A 93 10.38 -5.28 8.89
C THR A 93 10.28 -6.80 8.87
N GLN A 94 9.83 -7.40 9.96
CA GLN A 94 9.76 -8.86 10.09
C GLN A 94 8.53 -9.48 9.39
N PHE A 95 7.37 -8.82 9.44
CA PHE A 95 6.10 -9.43 9.04
C PHE A 95 5.38 -8.69 7.91
N VAL A 96 5.50 -7.36 7.85
CA VAL A 96 4.76 -6.53 6.87
C VAL A 96 5.54 -6.38 5.58
N GLN A 97 6.78 -5.89 5.64
CA GLN A 97 7.60 -5.62 4.45
C GLN A 97 7.86 -6.84 3.56
N PRO A 98 8.10 -8.06 4.08
CA PRO A 98 8.30 -9.24 3.24
C PRO A 98 7.09 -9.59 2.37
N GLN A 99 5.89 -9.11 2.71
CA GLN A 99 4.68 -9.34 1.92
C GLN A 99 4.70 -8.60 0.57
N ARG A 100 5.53 -7.57 0.41
CA ARG A 100 5.67 -6.82 -0.85
C ARG A 100 6.05 -7.73 -2.02
N ALA A 101 6.94 -8.69 -1.79
CA ALA A 101 7.37 -9.67 -2.79
C ALA A 101 6.26 -10.65 -3.23
N HIS A 102 5.09 -10.59 -2.60
CA HIS A 102 3.92 -11.39 -2.95
C HIS A 102 2.78 -10.56 -3.55
N ALA A 103 3.00 -9.26 -3.73
CA ALA A 103 2.00 -8.36 -4.27
C ALA A 103 2.12 -8.27 -5.79
N ASP A 104 0.98 -8.21 -6.44
CA ASP A 104 0.92 -8.08 -7.88
C ASP A 104 1.11 -6.64 -8.37
N ILE A 105 0.77 -5.69 -7.51
CA ILE A 105 0.95 -4.25 -7.72
C ILE A 105 1.57 -3.67 -6.46
N VAL A 106 2.66 -2.91 -6.63
CA VAL A 106 3.30 -2.16 -5.55
C VAL A 106 3.14 -0.67 -5.83
N VAL A 107 2.41 0.03 -4.97
CA VAL A 107 2.24 1.48 -5.03
C VAL A 107 3.22 2.13 -4.07
N ARG A 108 4.28 2.71 -4.60
CA ARG A 108 5.38 3.32 -3.85
C ARG A 108 5.24 4.84 -3.81
N PHE A 109 5.50 5.44 -2.65
CA PHE A 109 5.55 6.90 -2.49
C PHE A 109 6.95 7.31 -2.02
N ALA A 110 7.82 7.69 -2.96
CA ALA A 110 9.22 8.00 -2.68
C ALA A 110 9.76 9.15 -3.54
N SER A 111 10.89 9.72 -3.14
CA SER A 111 11.65 10.64 -3.99
C SER A 111 12.25 9.87 -5.16
N ILE A 112 12.22 10.45 -6.36
CA ILE A 112 12.82 9.87 -7.56
C ILE A 112 14.27 10.38 -7.64
N ALA A 113 15.27 9.51 -7.42
CA ALA A 113 16.67 9.91 -7.29
C ALA A 113 17.26 10.62 -8.53
N GLU A 114 16.72 10.34 -9.71
CA GLU A 114 17.13 10.98 -10.97
C GLU A 114 16.50 12.37 -11.17
N ARG A 115 15.71 12.85 -10.19
CA ARG A 115 14.98 14.13 -10.24
C ARG A 115 15.52 15.06 -9.15
N ASP A 116 15.95 16.25 -9.56
CA ASP A 116 16.37 17.32 -8.65
C ASP A 116 15.14 18.10 -8.17
N ASP A 117 14.30 17.41 -7.38
CA ASP A 117 13.05 17.96 -6.87
C ASP A 117 13.30 18.98 -5.75
N PRO A 118 12.66 20.16 -5.80
CA PRO A 118 12.62 21.06 -4.64
C PRO A 118 12.16 20.31 -3.38
N PRO A 119 12.70 20.63 -2.18
CA PRO A 119 12.42 19.89 -0.95
C PRO A 119 10.94 19.74 -0.59
N ASP A 120 10.11 20.70 -0.99
CA ASP A 120 8.67 20.74 -0.71
C ASP A 120 7.81 20.09 -1.81
N THR A 121 8.43 19.48 -2.82
CA THR A 121 7.69 18.82 -3.90
C THR A 121 6.96 17.59 -3.34
N PRO A 122 5.62 17.48 -3.54
CA PRO A 122 4.89 16.28 -3.13
C PRO A 122 5.51 15.04 -3.78
N ARG A 123 5.94 14.08 -2.97
CA ARG A 123 6.49 12.79 -3.46
C ARG A 123 5.37 12.01 -4.14
N PRO A 124 5.37 11.94 -5.47
CA PRO A 124 4.22 11.44 -6.16
C PRO A 124 4.26 9.90 -6.20
N PRO A 125 3.11 9.23 -6.34
CA PRO A 125 3.07 7.79 -6.39
C PRO A 125 3.75 7.25 -7.66
N SER A 126 4.55 6.21 -7.50
CA SER A 126 4.97 5.32 -8.57
C SER A 126 4.36 3.94 -8.35
N CYS A 127 3.79 3.35 -9.40
CA CYS A 127 3.22 2.01 -9.34
C CYS A 127 4.13 1.05 -10.12
N CYS A 128 4.58 -0.02 -9.48
CA CYS A 128 5.27 -1.13 -10.13
C CYS A 128 4.31 -2.31 -10.26
N CYS A 129 4.22 -2.90 -11.45
CA CYS A 129 3.36 -4.05 -11.74
C CYS A 129 4.22 -5.28 -12.08
N PRO A 130 4.67 -6.06 -11.08
CA PRO A 130 5.55 -7.21 -11.32
C PRO A 130 4.91 -8.42 -12.03
N THR A 131 3.60 -8.68 -11.89
CA THR A 131 3.01 -10.00 -12.26
C THR A 131 1.68 -10.00 -13.02
N ILE A 132 0.92 -8.91 -13.10
CA ILE A 132 -0.36 -8.89 -13.85
C ILE A 132 -0.18 -8.26 -15.23
N ARG A 133 -0.88 -8.82 -16.23
CA ARG A 133 -1.14 -8.09 -17.47
C ARG A 133 -1.99 -6.87 -17.14
N HIS A 134 -1.41 -5.68 -17.30
CA HIS A 134 -2.17 -4.45 -17.24
C HIS A 134 -2.88 -4.20 -18.58
N PRO A 135 -3.99 -3.43 -18.60
CA PRO A 135 -4.55 -2.92 -19.85
C PRO A 135 -3.48 -2.14 -20.61
N ASP A 136 -3.62 -2.05 -21.94
CA ASP A 136 -2.71 -1.24 -22.75
C ASP A 136 -2.82 0.22 -22.29
N LEU A 137 -1.72 0.75 -21.74
CA LEU A 137 -1.65 2.12 -21.23
C LEU A 137 -1.16 3.10 -22.30
N THR A 138 -1.00 2.68 -23.55
CA THR A 138 -0.54 3.54 -24.66
C THR A 138 -1.40 4.79 -24.78
N ASP A 139 -2.72 4.68 -24.56
CA ASP A 139 -3.64 5.82 -24.61
C ASP A 139 -3.46 6.80 -23.43
N VAL A 140 -2.91 6.36 -22.30
CA VAL A 140 -2.58 7.22 -21.15
C VAL A 140 -1.25 7.94 -21.36
N LEU A 141 -0.36 7.38 -22.18
CA LEU A 141 0.98 7.90 -22.48
C LEU A 141 1.01 8.90 -23.64
N GLN A 142 -0.14 9.46 -24.02
CA GLN A 142 -0.21 10.47 -25.07
C GLN A 142 0.70 11.67 -24.77
N SER A 143 1.30 12.24 -25.82
CA SER A 143 2.36 13.27 -25.78
C SER A 143 2.00 14.56 -25.03
N GLU A 144 0.72 14.74 -24.70
CA GLU A 144 0.20 15.90 -23.97
C GLU A 144 0.27 15.74 -22.44
N ILE A 145 0.36 14.50 -21.93
CA ILE A 145 0.36 14.16 -20.48
C ILE A 145 1.76 13.74 -20.01
N THR A 146 2.71 13.60 -20.94
CA THR A 146 4.06 13.09 -20.68
C THR A 146 4.78 13.78 -19.52
N PRO A 147 4.78 15.12 -19.33
CA PRO A 147 5.44 15.69 -18.14
C PRO A 147 4.83 15.21 -16.81
N THR A 148 3.59 14.70 -16.82
CA THR A 148 2.81 14.31 -15.65
C THR A 148 2.81 12.80 -15.43
N ILE A 149 2.94 11.96 -16.47
CA ILE A 149 2.94 10.50 -16.34
C ILE A 149 3.96 9.88 -17.30
N HIS A 150 4.83 9.01 -16.80
CA HIS A 150 5.79 8.26 -17.60
C HIS A 150 5.82 6.77 -17.23
N LEU A 151 5.92 5.90 -18.24
CA LEU A 151 6.16 4.46 -18.07
C LEU A 151 7.66 4.16 -18.31
N ARG A 152 8.28 3.38 -17.42
CA ARG A 152 9.65 2.90 -17.57
C ARG A 152 9.75 1.43 -17.17
N LEU A 153 10.58 0.68 -17.90
CA LEU A 153 11.05 -0.61 -17.43
C LEU A 153 12.18 -0.37 -16.42
N VAL A 154 11.94 -0.73 -15.16
CA VAL A 154 12.92 -0.58 -14.08
C VAL A 154 13.17 -1.93 -13.42
N ARG A 155 14.19 -2.02 -12.57
CA ARG A 155 14.32 -3.13 -11.63
C ARG A 155 13.81 -2.66 -10.28
N ASP A 156 12.95 -3.44 -9.63
CA ASP A 156 12.53 -3.17 -8.26
C ASP A 156 13.68 -3.39 -7.25
N ASP A 157 13.44 -3.12 -5.96
CA ASP A 157 14.50 -3.28 -4.94
C ASP A 157 14.95 -4.75 -4.77
N ASP A 158 14.19 -5.72 -5.30
CA ASP A 158 14.53 -7.15 -5.32
C ASP A 158 15.25 -7.56 -6.62
N GLY A 159 15.50 -6.60 -7.53
CA GLY A 159 16.20 -6.79 -8.80
C GLY A 159 15.34 -7.36 -9.93
N ILE A 160 14.02 -7.48 -9.74
CA ILE A 160 13.09 -8.04 -10.73
C ILE A 160 12.74 -6.94 -11.74
N PRO A 161 12.80 -7.22 -13.06
CA PRO A 161 12.33 -6.26 -14.06
C PRO A 161 10.83 -6.07 -13.96
N VAL A 162 10.38 -4.82 -13.82
CA VAL A 162 8.98 -4.43 -13.67
C VAL A 162 8.67 -3.22 -14.53
N ASP A 163 7.45 -3.18 -15.06
CA ASP A 163 6.89 -1.97 -15.64
C ASP A 163 6.50 -1.03 -14.48
N SER A 164 7.11 0.15 -14.48
CA SER A 164 6.87 1.20 -13.49
C SER A 164 6.19 2.40 -14.14
N VAL A 165 4.99 2.71 -13.67
CA VAL A 165 4.27 3.93 -14.00
C VAL A 165 4.59 4.97 -12.93
N HIS A 166 5.23 6.05 -13.33
CA HIS A 166 5.46 7.22 -12.50
C HIS A 166 4.40 8.26 -12.81
N ILE A 167 3.65 8.68 -11.80
CA ILE A 167 2.74 9.82 -11.88
C ILE A 167 3.46 10.99 -11.20
N HIS A 168 3.31 12.20 -11.70
CA HIS A 168 3.90 13.43 -11.17
C HIS A 168 2.77 14.39 -10.81
N GLY A 169 2.81 14.92 -9.59
CA GLY A 169 1.90 15.97 -9.16
C GLY A 169 2.46 17.34 -9.49
N TYR A 170 2.28 17.82 -10.72
CA TYR A 170 2.35 19.27 -10.97
C TYR A 170 0.97 19.83 -10.63
N ILE A 171 0.83 20.35 -9.40
CA ILE A 171 -0.31 21.22 -9.09
C ILE A 171 0.02 22.55 -9.77
N GLY A 172 -0.55 22.76 -10.96
CA GLY A 172 -0.63 24.09 -11.58
C GLY A 172 -1.67 24.95 -10.87
#